data_AF-S4RQ23-F1
#
_entry.id   AF-S4RQ23-F1
#
_cell.length_a   1.000
_cell.length_b   1.000
_cell.length_c   1.000
_cell.angle_alpha   90.00
_cell.angle_beta   90.00
_cell.angle_gamma   90.00
#
_symmetry.space_group_name_H-M   'P 1'
#
loop_
_entity.id
_entity.type
_entity.pdbx_description
1 polymer ?
#
loop_
_entity_poly.entity_id
_entity_poly.type
_entity_poly.pdbx_seq_one_letter_code
_entity_poly.pdbx_strand_id
1 'polypeptide(L)'
;RSPTLDTNSAHDRLQISSDLRTMTRSDVAQGRPHQTHRFDVYPQALCSESFSSGQHYWEVDVGSAECRLGGSDVSWCLQKHGDSFSVFHGGVKTSLSVPEPPRRVGVHLDWDAGLLSFYSADSMALLHSFHQTFTQPLHPGMLVGEGDKIITALC
;
A
#
# COMPACT_ATOMS: atom_id res chain seq x y z
N ARG A 1 -7.78 2.05 13.61
CA ARG A 1 -6.39 1.93 14.12
C ARG A 1 -5.49 1.91 12.91
N SER A 2 -4.35 2.61 12.93
CA SER A 2 -3.40 2.52 11.82
C SER A 2 -2.76 1.11 11.77
N PRO A 3 -2.45 0.53 10.59
CA PRO A 3 -1.74 -0.76 10.43
C PRO A 3 -0.21 -0.69 10.63
N THR A 4 0.38 -1.66 11.32
CA THR A 4 1.82 -1.77 11.61
C THR A 4 2.56 -2.70 10.65
N LEU A 5 3.78 -2.32 10.26
CA LEU A 5 4.63 -3.11 9.37
C LEU A 5 5.05 -4.44 10.01
N ASP A 6 4.90 -5.54 9.26
CA ASP A 6 5.47 -6.84 9.61
C ASP A 6 6.92 -6.92 9.12
N THR A 7 7.84 -7.03 10.07
CA THR A 7 9.28 -7.10 9.80
C THR A 7 9.73 -8.40 9.15
N ASN A 8 8.90 -9.46 9.19
CA ASN A 8 9.20 -10.76 8.56
C ASN A 8 8.86 -10.76 7.06
N SER A 9 7.80 -10.07 6.66
CA SER A 9 7.47 -9.85 5.23
C SER A 9 8.44 -8.91 4.52
N ALA A 10 9.09 -8.01 5.26
CA ALA A 10 9.86 -6.91 4.71
C ALA A 10 11.10 -7.34 3.92
N HIS A 11 11.27 -6.76 2.74
CA HIS A 11 12.48 -6.91 1.93
C HIS A 11 13.75 -6.50 2.69
N ASP A 12 14.87 -7.18 2.42
CA ASP A 12 16.12 -7.03 3.17
C ASP A 12 16.78 -5.63 3.04
N ARG A 13 16.38 -4.85 2.05
CA ARG A 13 16.81 -3.45 1.88
C ARG A 13 15.91 -2.42 2.55
N LEU A 14 14.95 -2.84 3.39
CA LEU A 14 14.02 -1.93 4.06
C LEU A 14 14.41 -1.73 5.51
N GLN A 15 14.58 -0.47 5.90
CA GLN A 15 14.65 -0.06 7.30
C GLN A 15 13.25 0.24 7.80
N ILE A 16 12.93 -0.28 8.99
CA ILE A 16 11.62 -0.11 9.63
C ILE A 16 11.87 0.57 10.97
N SER A 17 11.13 1.66 11.24
CA SER A 17 11.20 2.37 12.51
C SER A 17 10.75 1.49 13.68
N SER A 18 11.20 1.83 14.90
CA SER A 18 10.86 1.07 16.10
C SER A 18 9.36 1.03 16.43
N ASP A 19 8.60 2.03 15.96
CA ASP A 19 7.14 2.09 16.09
C ASP A 19 6.39 1.29 15.01
N LEU A 20 7.11 0.68 14.06
CA LEU A 20 6.58 -0.10 12.93
C LEU A 20 5.64 0.70 12.01
N ARG A 21 5.79 2.02 11.94
CA ARG A 21 4.95 2.91 11.11
C ARG A 21 5.66 3.48 9.90
N THR A 22 6.98 3.56 9.95
CA THR A 22 7.77 4.18 8.90
C THR A 22 8.68 3.13 8.27
N MET A 23 8.78 3.20 6.96
CA MET A 23 9.66 2.35 6.17
C MET A 23 10.49 3.23 5.23
N THR A 24 11.79 3.00 5.19
CA THR A 24 12.72 3.70 4.30
C THR A 24 13.58 2.72 3.53
N ARG A 25 14.11 3.14 2.38
CA ARG A 25 15.00 2.29 1.57
C ARG A 25 16.44 2.48 2.03
N SER A 26 17.15 1.38 2.22
CA SER A 26 18.58 1.38 2.50
C SER A 26 19.35 0.78 1.33
N ASP A 27 20.50 1.36 1.02
CA ASP A 27 21.47 0.76 0.09
C ASP A 27 22.23 -0.41 0.71
N VAL A 28 22.10 -0.61 2.03
CA VAL A 28 22.73 -1.69 2.79
C VAL A 28 21.70 -2.75 3.16
N ALA A 29 22.09 -4.02 3.06
CA ALA A 29 21.29 -5.15 3.52
C ALA A 29 21.10 -5.09 5.04
N GLN A 30 19.87 -5.29 5.51
CA GLN A 30 19.54 -5.26 6.93
C GLN A 30 19.79 -6.60 7.63
N GLY A 31 20.20 -7.64 6.89
CA GLY A 31 20.49 -8.96 7.45
C GLY A 31 19.25 -9.68 7.95
N ARG A 32 18.08 -9.40 7.35
CA ARG A 32 16.82 -10.03 7.72
C ARG A 32 16.90 -11.53 7.39
N PRO A 33 16.45 -12.42 8.29
CA PRO A 33 16.41 -13.85 8.02
C PRO A 33 15.51 -14.14 6.82
N HIS A 34 15.80 -15.22 6.11
CA HIS A 34 14.92 -15.67 5.04
C HIS A 34 13.59 -16.15 5.66
N GLN A 35 12.48 -15.59 5.19
CA GLN A 35 11.11 -16.02 5.52
C GLN A 35 10.40 -16.39 4.21
N THR A 36 9.47 -17.34 4.25
CA THR A 36 8.77 -17.81 3.04
C THR A 36 7.87 -16.75 2.40
N HIS A 37 7.42 -15.79 3.20
CA HIS A 37 6.55 -14.68 2.79
C HIS A 37 7.31 -13.35 2.70
N ARG A 38 8.65 -13.37 2.75
CA ARG A 38 9.48 -12.18 2.57
C ARG A 38 9.50 -11.77 1.11
N PHE A 39 9.41 -10.48 0.84
CA PHE A 39 9.68 -9.98 -0.51
C PHE A 39 11.19 -9.98 -0.78
N ASP A 40 11.63 -10.65 -1.86
CA ASP A 40 13.05 -10.77 -2.21
C ASP A 40 13.47 -9.96 -3.44
N VAL A 41 12.50 -9.48 -4.24
CA VAL A 41 12.77 -8.80 -5.52
C VAL A 41 12.56 -7.29 -5.43
N TYR A 42 11.46 -6.86 -4.81
CA TYR A 42 11.06 -5.47 -4.73
C TYR A 42 11.04 -4.99 -3.27
N PRO A 43 11.34 -3.70 -3.00
CA PRO A 43 11.31 -3.11 -1.65
C PRO A 43 9.87 -2.96 -1.12
N GLN A 44 9.27 -4.08 -0.73
CA GLN A 44 7.90 -4.23 -0.24
C GLN A 44 7.87 -4.81 1.18
N ALA A 45 6.81 -4.48 1.91
CA ALA A 45 6.44 -5.12 3.17
C ALA A 45 4.92 -5.14 3.32
N LEU A 46 4.40 -6.12 4.03
CA LEU A 46 3.00 -6.15 4.48
C LEU A 46 2.88 -5.58 5.88
N CYS A 47 1.67 -5.20 6.25
CA CYS A 47 1.29 -4.97 7.62
C CYS A 47 0.93 -6.28 8.31
N SER A 48 1.13 -6.32 9.62
CA SER A 48 0.80 -7.47 10.47
C SER A 48 -0.71 -7.72 10.56
N GLU A 49 -1.49 -6.65 10.43
CA GLU A 49 -2.95 -6.72 10.43
C GLU A 49 -3.49 -7.28 9.11
N SER A 50 -4.51 -8.13 9.23
CA SER A 50 -5.37 -8.55 8.13
C SER A 50 -6.82 -8.23 8.45
N PHE A 51 -7.59 -7.92 7.42
CA PHE A 51 -8.99 -7.55 7.52
C PHE A 51 -9.85 -8.57 6.78
N SER A 52 -10.77 -9.19 7.51
CA SER A 52 -11.64 -10.27 7.01
C SER A 52 -13.13 -10.03 7.29
N SER A 53 -13.49 -8.84 7.78
CA SER A 53 -14.86 -8.41 8.04
C SER A 53 -14.90 -6.94 8.41
N GLY A 54 -16.04 -6.27 8.22
CA GLY A 54 -16.29 -4.93 8.72
C GLY A 54 -15.56 -3.81 7.97
N GLN A 55 -15.60 -2.63 8.57
CA GLN A 55 -15.05 -1.41 8.00
C GLN A 55 -13.74 -0.98 8.68
N HIS A 56 -12.74 -0.62 7.86
CA HIS A 56 -11.41 -0.22 8.30
C HIS A 56 -10.97 1.04 7.54
N TYR A 57 -10.28 1.93 8.25
CA TYR A 57 -9.72 3.14 7.66
C TYR A 57 -8.32 3.39 8.22
N TRP A 58 -7.40 3.76 7.33
CA TRP A 58 -6.06 4.22 7.68
C TRP A 58 -5.54 5.21 6.65
N GLU A 59 -4.50 5.95 7.02
CA GLU A 59 -3.89 6.95 6.16
C GLU A 59 -2.41 6.64 5.96
N VAL A 60 -1.89 7.00 4.79
CA VAL A 60 -0.48 6.89 4.46
C VAL A 60 0.03 8.14 3.76
N ASP A 61 1.23 8.58 4.14
CA ASP A 61 1.92 9.64 3.41
C ASP A 61 2.43 9.06 2.08
N VAL A 62 2.00 9.66 0.97
CA VAL A 62 2.27 9.13 -0.37
C VAL A 62 3.39 9.87 -1.07
N GLY A 63 4.10 9.14 -1.93
CA GLY A 63 4.96 9.80 -2.89
C GLY A 63 5.36 8.98 -4.09
N SER A 64 6.36 9.49 -4.81
CA SER A 64 6.72 8.97 -6.13
C SER A 64 7.39 7.61 -6.01
N ALA A 65 6.68 6.57 -6.43
CA ALA A 65 7.19 5.21 -6.39
C ALA A 65 6.48 4.35 -7.46
N GLU A 66 7.17 3.33 -7.97
CA GLU A 66 6.53 2.31 -8.80
C GLU A 66 6.17 1.11 -7.93
N CYS A 67 4.89 0.74 -7.90
CA CYS A 67 4.44 -0.44 -7.17
C CYS A 67 4.16 -1.59 -8.14
N ARG A 68 4.55 -2.83 -7.79
CA ARG A 68 4.14 -4.01 -8.55
C ARG A 68 2.95 -4.75 -7.92
N LEU A 69 2.53 -4.38 -6.71
CA LEU A 69 1.24 -4.80 -6.15
C LEU A 69 0.12 -4.21 -7.02
N GLY A 70 -0.91 -5.00 -7.32
CA GLY A 70 -1.90 -4.73 -8.37
C GLY A 70 -1.68 -5.52 -9.66
N GLY A 71 -0.53 -6.19 -9.80
CA GLY A 71 -0.24 -7.05 -10.96
C GLY A 71 -1.00 -8.38 -10.96
N SER A 72 -1.74 -8.67 -9.89
CA SER A 72 -2.57 -9.88 -9.75
C SER A 72 -4.00 -9.51 -9.39
N ASP A 73 -4.93 -10.45 -9.60
CA ASP A 73 -6.35 -10.30 -9.30
C ASP A 73 -6.66 -10.31 -7.79
N VAL A 74 -5.65 -10.56 -6.94
CA VAL A 74 -5.76 -10.55 -5.48
C VAL A 74 -5.12 -9.31 -4.87
N SER A 75 -4.75 -8.32 -5.68
CA SER A 75 -4.08 -7.12 -5.17
C SER A 75 -4.58 -5.85 -5.83
N TRP A 76 -4.59 -4.76 -5.06
CA TRP A 76 -5.02 -3.43 -5.49
C TRP A 76 -4.01 -2.39 -5.01
N CYS A 77 -3.71 -1.41 -5.85
CA CYS A 77 -2.74 -0.39 -5.50
C CYS A 77 -3.11 0.98 -6.07
N LEU A 78 -2.85 2.04 -5.29
CA LEU A 78 -2.81 3.42 -5.77
C LEU A 78 -1.35 3.85 -5.88
N GLN A 79 -0.92 4.25 -7.07
CA GLN A 79 0.43 4.73 -7.35
C GLN A 79 0.45 6.23 -7.59
N LYS A 80 1.51 6.89 -7.10
CA LYS A 80 1.86 8.26 -7.44
C LYS A 80 3.20 8.27 -8.17
N HIS A 81 3.28 9.02 -9.27
CA HIS A 81 4.52 9.27 -10.02
C HIS A 81 4.59 10.76 -10.38
N GLY A 82 5.52 11.49 -9.78
CA GLY A 82 5.46 12.96 -9.81
C GLY A 82 4.12 13.43 -9.25
N ASP A 83 3.36 14.23 -10.01
CA ASP A 83 2.00 14.67 -9.65
C ASP A 83 0.88 13.83 -10.29
N SER A 84 1.24 12.78 -11.03
CA SER A 84 0.28 11.87 -11.65
C SER A 84 -0.09 10.74 -10.69
N PHE A 85 -1.38 10.35 -10.70
CA PHE A 85 -1.89 9.21 -9.96
C PHE A 85 -2.44 8.15 -10.90
N SER A 86 -2.38 6.90 -10.46
CA SER A 86 -2.97 5.78 -11.18
C SER A 86 -3.34 4.67 -10.19
N VAL A 87 -4.29 3.83 -10.55
CA VAL A 87 -4.58 2.61 -9.81
C VAL A 87 -4.17 1.39 -10.61
N PHE A 88 -3.81 0.31 -9.92
CA PHE A 88 -3.35 -0.94 -10.53
C PHE A 88 -4.06 -2.14 -9.88
N HIS A 89 -4.68 -2.97 -10.71
CA HIS A 89 -5.37 -4.21 -10.30
C HIS A 89 -5.47 -5.17 -11.50
N GLY A 90 -5.30 -6.47 -11.28
CA GLY A 90 -5.41 -7.50 -12.32
C GLY A 90 -4.48 -7.27 -13.52
N GLY A 91 -3.32 -6.64 -13.29
CA GLY A 91 -2.39 -6.29 -14.36
C GLY A 91 -2.84 -5.11 -15.23
N VAL A 92 -3.94 -4.43 -14.89
CA VAL A 92 -4.47 -3.26 -15.60
C VAL A 92 -4.17 -1.99 -14.81
N LYS A 93 -3.45 -1.05 -15.44
CA LYS A 93 -3.12 0.26 -14.87
C LYS A 93 -4.04 1.34 -15.45
N THR A 94 -4.73 2.07 -14.57
CA THR A 94 -5.68 3.13 -14.95
C THR A 94 -5.21 4.46 -14.38
N SER A 95 -4.94 5.44 -15.25
CA SER A 95 -4.58 6.80 -14.83
C SER A 95 -5.77 7.52 -14.21
N LEU A 96 -5.52 8.27 -13.13
CA LEU A 96 -6.52 9.08 -12.44
C LEU A 96 -6.32 10.57 -12.76
N SER A 97 -7.43 11.30 -12.89
CA SER A 97 -7.41 12.76 -12.90
C SER A 97 -7.58 13.26 -11.47
N VAL A 98 -6.50 13.78 -10.90
CA VAL A 98 -6.45 14.31 -9.53
C VAL A 98 -6.12 15.80 -9.61
N PRO A 99 -7.11 16.71 -9.47
CA PRO A 99 -6.89 18.15 -9.63
C PRO A 99 -5.88 18.73 -8.64
N GLU A 100 -5.92 18.25 -7.39
CA GLU A 100 -5.02 18.65 -6.32
C GLU A 100 -4.33 17.40 -5.75
N PRO A 101 -3.05 17.17 -6.10
CA PRO A 101 -2.28 16.04 -5.60
C PRO A 101 -2.19 16.02 -4.06
N PRO A 102 -2.78 15.01 -3.37
CA PRO A 102 -2.66 14.93 -1.93
C PRO A 102 -1.25 14.53 -1.49
N ARG A 103 -0.86 14.98 -0.30
CA ARG A 103 0.33 14.50 0.41
C ARG A 103 0.06 13.19 1.12
N ARG A 104 -1.19 13.00 1.56
CA ARG A 104 -1.62 11.83 2.30
C ARG A 104 -2.88 11.23 1.68
N VAL A 105 -2.90 9.91 1.58
CA VAL A 105 -4.04 9.16 1.06
C VAL A 105 -4.70 8.40 2.20
N GLY A 106 -6.00 8.57 2.34
CA GLY A 106 -6.86 7.72 3.16
C GLY A 106 -7.28 6.48 2.38
N VAL A 107 -7.23 5.32 3.03
CA VAL A 107 -7.69 4.05 2.48
C VAL A 107 -8.82 3.54 3.35
N HIS A 108 -9.97 3.32 2.75
CA HIS A 108 -11.17 2.76 3.38
C HIS A 108 -11.47 1.40 2.77
N LEU A 109 -11.58 0.39 3.62
CA LEU A 109 -12.03 -0.93 3.26
C LEU A 109 -13.35 -1.19 3.97
N ASP A 110 -14.41 -1.43 3.21
CA ASP A 110 -15.62 -2.09 3.69
C ASP A 110 -15.59 -3.52 3.15
N TRP A 111 -15.12 -4.45 3.99
CA TRP A 111 -14.95 -5.84 3.58
C TRP A 111 -16.29 -6.50 3.30
N ASP A 112 -17.31 -6.19 4.12
CA ASP A 112 -18.64 -6.79 4.02
C ASP A 112 -19.38 -6.29 2.76
N ALA A 113 -19.20 -5.02 2.39
CA ALA A 113 -19.78 -4.45 1.18
C ALA A 113 -18.93 -4.70 -0.08
N GLY A 114 -17.72 -5.26 0.05
CA GLY A 114 -16.82 -5.48 -1.08
C GLY A 114 -16.28 -4.18 -1.68
N LEU A 115 -16.05 -3.16 -0.86
CA LEU A 115 -15.64 -1.83 -1.30
C LEU A 115 -14.24 -1.49 -0.78
N LEU A 116 -13.35 -1.08 -1.69
CA LEU A 116 -12.06 -0.50 -1.36
C LEU A 116 -11.95 0.88 -1.99
N SER A 117 -11.86 1.93 -1.17
CA SER A 117 -11.82 3.31 -1.64
C SER A 117 -10.55 4.04 -1.18
N PHE A 118 -10.05 4.89 -2.07
CA PHE A 118 -8.91 5.77 -1.85
C PHE A 118 -9.38 7.23 -1.86
N TYR A 119 -8.96 8.00 -0.87
CA TYR A 119 -9.33 9.41 -0.69
C TYR A 119 -8.08 10.28 -0.53
N SER A 120 -8.18 11.54 -0.93
CA SER A 120 -7.31 12.59 -0.42
C SER A 120 -7.60 12.76 1.08
N ALA A 121 -6.62 12.48 1.95
CA ALA A 121 -6.79 12.74 3.38
C ALA A 121 -6.76 14.25 3.70
N ASP A 122 -6.24 15.07 2.77
CA ASP A 122 -6.15 16.51 2.91
C ASP A 122 -7.51 17.20 2.68
N SER A 123 -8.32 16.68 1.75
CA SER A 123 -9.58 17.30 1.31
C SER A 123 -10.81 16.39 1.39
N MET A 124 -10.64 15.12 1.78
CA MET A 124 -11.66 14.06 1.77
C MET A 124 -12.23 13.76 0.37
N ALA A 125 -11.62 14.28 -0.70
CA ALA A 125 -12.05 13.98 -2.06
C ALA A 125 -11.78 12.52 -2.42
N LEU A 126 -12.78 11.84 -2.98
CA LEU A 126 -12.62 10.47 -3.50
C LEU A 126 -11.69 10.47 -4.71
N LEU A 127 -10.64 9.64 -4.66
CA LEU A 127 -9.71 9.43 -5.76
C LEU A 127 -10.16 8.27 -6.64
N HIS A 128 -10.50 7.13 -6.02
CA HIS A 128 -10.96 5.93 -6.72
C HIS A 128 -11.61 4.92 -5.78
N SER A 129 -12.49 4.07 -6.32
CA SER A 129 -13.08 2.93 -5.60
C SER A 129 -13.08 1.67 -6.45
N PHE A 130 -12.65 0.57 -5.85
CA PHE A 130 -12.82 -0.78 -6.37
C PHE A 130 -14.03 -1.45 -5.71
N HIS A 131 -14.83 -2.14 -6.53
CA HIS A 131 -15.90 -3.00 -6.05
C HIS A 131 -15.53 -4.44 -6.37
N GLN A 132 -15.40 -5.27 -5.34
CA GLN A 132 -14.95 -6.66 -5.47
C GLN A 132 -15.54 -7.54 -4.39
N THR A 133 -15.80 -8.81 -4.72
CA THR A 133 -16.05 -9.83 -3.69
C THR A 133 -14.73 -10.34 -3.12
N PHE A 134 -14.39 -9.91 -1.91
CA PHE A 134 -13.19 -10.39 -1.22
C PHE A 134 -13.41 -11.81 -0.70
N THR A 135 -12.49 -12.72 -1.00
CA THR A 135 -12.59 -14.14 -0.62
C THR A 135 -11.54 -14.55 0.41
N GLN A 136 -10.57 -13.68 0.66
CA GLN A 136 -9.49 -13.87 1.62
C GLN A 136 -9.31 -12.60 2.46
N PRO A 137 -8.71 -12.71 3.66
CA PRO A 137 -8.33 -11.54 4.44
C PRO A 137 -7.39 -10.63 3.65
N LEU A 138 -7.61 -9.31 3.70
CA LEU A 138 -6.75 -8.35 3.04
C LEU A 138 -5.73 -7.78 4.01
N HIS A 139 -4.47 -7.76 3.60
CA HIS A 139 -3.36 -7.13 4.28
C HIS A 139 -3.04 -5.79 3.63
N PRO A 140 -2.96 -4.69 4.39
CA PRO A 140 -2.34 -3.47 3.91
C PRO A 140 -0.88 -3.77 3.54
N GLY A 141 -0.48 -3.44 2.32
CA GLY A 141 0.88 -3.53 1.83
C GLY A 141 1.47 -2.15 1.66
N MET A 142 2.75 -1.99 2.03
CA MET A 142 3.52 -0.77 1.82
C MET A 142 4.69 -1.05 0.87
N LEU A 143 4.95 -0.10 -0.02
CA LEU A 143 6.13 -0.11 -0.89
C LEU A 143 6.86 1.22 -0.78
N VAL A 144 8.19 1.19 -0.73
CA VAL A 144 9.04 2.39 -0.74
C VAL A 144 9.74 2.52 -2.08
N GLY A 145 9.54 3.67 -2.75
CA GLY A 145 10.23 4.03 -3.99
C GLY A 145 11.51 4.84 -3.78
N GLU A 146 11.97 5.52 -4.82
CA GLU A 146 13.12 6.43 -4.71
C GLU A 146 12.74 7.68 -3.88
N GLY A 147 13.52 7.93 -2.82
CA GLY A 147 13.32 9.07 -1.91
C GLY A 147 12.36 8.83 -0.74
N ASP A 148 12.26 7.58 -0.24
CA ASP A 148 11.59 7.21 1.02
C ASP A 148 10.08 7.45 1.09
N LYS A 149 9.40 7.43 -0.07
CA LYS A 149 7.96 7.68 -0.12
C LYS A 149 7.17 6.38 -0.25
N ILE A 150 6.06 6.30 0.48
CA ILE A 150 5.25 5.09 0.65
C ILE A 150 4.10 5.04 -0.36
N ILE A 151 3.82 3.86 -0.91
CA ILE A 151 2.57 3.55 -1.62
C ILE A 151 1.81 2.51 -0.82
N THR A 152 0.50 2.68 -0.67
CA THR A 152 -0.39 1.63 -0.14
C THR A 152 -0.92 0.74 -1.25
N ALA A 153 -0.90 -0.55 -0.97
CA ALA A 153 -1.65 -1.56 -1.66
C ALA A 153 -2.45 -2.39 -0.65
N LEU A 154 -3.39 -3.20 -1.13
CA LEU A 154 -3.99 -4.29 -0.39
C LEU A 154 -3.75 -5.57 -1.16
N CYS A 155 -3.41 -6.65 -0.46
CA CYS A 155 -3.23 -8.00 -1.01
C CYS A 155 -3.92 -9.03 -0.12
#